data_AF-A0A7J8F4T0-F1
#
_entry.id   AF-A0A7J8F4T0-F1
#
_cell.length_a   1.000
_cell.length_b   1.000
_cell.length_c   1.000
_cell.angle_alpha   90.00
_cell.angle_beta   90.00
_cell.angle_gamma   90.00
#
_symmetry.space_group_name_H-M   'P 1'
#
loop_
_entity.id
_entity.type
_entity.pdbx_description
1 polymer ?
#
loop_
_entity_poly.entity_id
_entity_poly.type
_entity_poly.pdbx_seq_one_letter_code
_entity_poly.pdbx_strand_id
1 'polypeptide(L)'
;MCPFHRHFSPTLPSNFQKVLTCTGPAWVCHLLLPSPPWDRWLQVTAKSLAGPHVSVAFSAVVTLTACRPWIVNFKQLLQSSPNQSCNASTGLLSPSPGYQDLGRNIRVGGGPFCLVNYQVMREDMDVVSVHFRPMDRVSVLVHSGMPSVMRLYLNTGMDSGGSLTISLWANKSMISNNTLVMVCVNAASPFLLFNTSLNCTTAFFQGYSLSLSTSSRKAKLIIPYPETDNWYLSLQLVCPQSPEECEKAKVLIETTLYLVPCLDDCGPYGQCILLRRHGYLYAGCSCKAGWRGWSCTDNSTAQSTAQQRMATLLLTLSNLMFLAPITLSVYRCLLVEASIYAYTMFFSTFYHACDQPGEAVLCILNYDTLQYCDFLGSGVSIWVTILCMARLKAALKYVLLLLGTLVFAMSLQLDRRGAWNMMGPCLFAFVIMVTMWVYRCGHRRHCYPTSWQRWVFYLLPGISMAALAITIYTSMMTSDNYYYTHSIWHMLLAGSAAFLLPPRDKHVEPWACSQKFTCHYQICKNHREELYTVT
;
A
#
# COMPACT_ATOMS: atom_id res chain seq x y z
N MET A 1 43.65 22.87 -20.12
CA MET A 1 42.54 22.71 -19.16
C MET A 1 41.40 22.03 -19.88
N CYS A 2 41.05 20.81 -19.45
CA CYS A 2 40.23 19.85 -20.18
C CYS A 2 38.87 19.66 -19.48
N PRO A 3 37.86 19.13 -20.20
CA PRO A 3 36.48 19.18 -19.74
C PRO A 3 36.22 18.22 -18.55
N PHE A 4 35.17 18.48 -17.76
CA PHE A 4 34.81 17.70 -16.56
C PHE A 4 33.34 17.28 -16.58
N HIS A 5 33.02 16.08 -16.07
CA HIS A 5 31.66 15.57 -15.84
C HIS A 5 31.54 15.13 -14.38
N ARG A 6 30.46 15.48 -13.71
CA ARG A 6 30.26 15.17 -12.28
C ARG A 6 29.29 14.01 -12.08
N HIS A 7 29.73 12.89 -11.51
CA HIS A 7 28.86 11.81 -11.08
C HIS A 7 28.91 11.63 -9.56
N PHE A 8 27.73 11.57 -8.93
CA PHE A 8 27.50 11.13 -7.56
C PHE A 8 26.91 9.72 -7.58
N SER A 9 27.29 8.91 -6.58
CA SER A 9 27.04 7.47 -6.48
C SER A 9 25.96 7.18 -5.41
N PRO A 10 25.58 5.92 -5.14
CA PRO A 10 24.38 5.25 -5.63
C PRO A 10 23.30 5.06 -4.54
N THR A 11 23.24 5.93 -3.54
CA THR A 11 22.32 5.74 -2.38
C THR A 11 21.21 6.78 -2.28
N LEU A 12 21.12 7.74 -3.20
CA LEU A 12 19.96 8.62 -3.30
C LEU A 12 19.29 8.47 -4.67
N PRO A 13 17.94 8.52 -4.73
CA PRO A 13 17.20 8.63 -5.98
C PRO A 13 17.84 9.65 -6.92
N SER A 14 17.83 9.39 -8.23
CA SER A 14 18.42 10.25 -9.28
C SER A 14 18.03 11.72 -9.23
N ASN A 15 16.94 12.06 -8.52
CA ASN A 15 16.45 13.43 -8.30
C ASN A 15 17.31 14.27 -7.34
N PHE A 16 18.22 13.67 -6.55
CA PHE A 16 19.07 14.38 -5.58
C PHE A 16 20.45 14.76 -6.12
N GLN A 17 20.68 14.57 -7.41
CA GLN A 17 21.97 14.82 -8.01
C GLN A 17 21.94 16.07 -8.88
N LYS A 18 22.86 17.01 -8.63
CA LYS A 18 23.17 18.10 -9.55
C LYS A 18 24.46 17.81 -10.29
N VAL A 19 24.36 17.75 -11.61
CA VAL A 19 25.49 17.47 -12.52
C VAL A 19 25.75 18.72 -13.34
N LEU A 20 27.02 19.13 -13.37
CA LEU A 20 27.52 20.17 -14.25
C LEU A 20 28.64 19.58 -15.11
N THR A 21 28.52 19.76 -16.41
CA THR A 21 29.52 19.34 -17.39
C THR A 21 30.18 20.59 -17.95
N CYS A 22 31.48 20.69 -17.75
CA CYS A 22 32.26 21.86 -18.15
C CYS A 22 33.07 21.46 -19.38
N THR A 23 32.72 21.93 -20.58
CA THR A 23 33.36 21.49 -21.84
C THR A 23 34.30 22.49 -22.53
N GLY A 24 34.63 23.63 -21.93
CA GLY A 24 35.36 24.73 -22.58
C GLY A 24 36.69 25.15 -21.93
N PRO A 25 37.69 25.63 -22.70
CA PRO A 25 39.03 25.97 -22.20
C PRO A 25 39.19 27.38 -21.60
N ALA A 26 38.15 28.22 -21.55
CA ALA A 26 38.31 29.65 -21.23
C ALA A 26 37.47 30.19 -20.04
N TRP A 27 36.57 29.40 -19.44
CA TRP A 27 35.64 29.91 -18.42
C TRP A 27 35.65 29.02 -17.17
N VAL A 28 35.78 29.64 -16.00
CA VAL A 28 35.65 28.97 -14.70
C VAL A 28 34.21 28.45 -14.60
N CYS A 29 34.07 27.16 -14.30
CA CYS A 29 32.78 26.49 -14.26
C CYS A 29 32.16 26.64 -12.86
N HIS A 30 31.01 27.30 -12.75
CA HIS A 30 30.34 27.56 -11.48
C HIS A 30 29.00 26.84 -11.39
N LEU A 31 28.76 26.16 -10.27
CA LEU A 31 27.46 25.59 -9.92
C LEU A 31 26.90 26.33 -8.71
N LEU A 32 25.81 27.08 -8.91
CA LEU A 32 25.09 27.73 -7.81
C LEU A 32 24.07 26.75 -7.22
N LEU A 33 24.12 26.57 -5.89
CA LEU A 33 23.17 25.75 -5.14
C LEU A 33 22.32 26.68 -4.24
N PRO A 34 21.15 27.17 -4.71
CA PRO A 34 20.29 28.04 -3.91
C PRO A 34 19.64 27.23 -2.78
N SER A 35 19.69 27.73 -1.54
CA SER A 35 19.17 27.03 -0.34
C SER A 35 19.58 25.54 -0.29
N PRO A 36 20.86 25.22 0.00
CA PRO A 36 21.26 23.84 0.22
C PRO A 36 20.56 23.26 1.47
N PRO A 37 20.42 21.92 1.56
CA PRO A 37 19.90 21.21 2.73
C PRO A 37 20.52 21.67 4.04
N TRP A 38 19.68 21.96 5.03
CA TRP A 38 20.13 22.35 6.37
C TRP A 38 20.47 21.10 7.20
N ASP A 39 21.43 21.23 8.10
CA ASP A 39 21.90 20.16 9.00
C ASP A 39 22.33 18.86 8.28
N ARG A 40 22.80 18.96 7.03
CA ARG A 40 23.23 17.81 6.22
C ARG A 40 24.59 18.04 5.56
N TRP A 41 25.37 16.97 5.48
CA TRP A 41 26.61 16.94 4.69
C TRP A 41 26.30 16.77 3.21
N LEU A 42 26.95 17.59 2.37
CA LEU A 42 26.90 17.43 0.92
C LEU A 42 28.15 16.69 0.45
N GLN A 43 27.96 15.51 -0.13
CA GLN A 43 29.05 14.84 -0.82
C GLN A 43 29.39 15.62 -2.09
N VAL A 44 30.67 15.81 -2.37
CA VAL A 44 31.17 16.48 -3.57
C VAL A 44 32.18 15.59 -4.30
N THR A 45 31.86 15.13 -5.50
CA THR A 45 32.69 14.24 -6.32
C THR A 45 33.11 14.99 -7.57
N ALA A 46 34.38 15.03 -7.93
CA ALA A 46 34.83 15.61 -9.19
C ALA A 46 35.52 14.52 -10.02
N LYS A 47 35.16 14.38 -11.31
CA LYS A 47 35.77 13.39 -12.21
C LYS A 47 36.29 14.07 -13.47
N SER A 48 37.53 13.76 -13.83
CA SER A 48 38.16 14.19 -15.08
C SER A 48 37.61 13.42 -16.27
N LEU A 49 37.22 14.12 -17.35
CA LEU A 49 36.93 13.48 -18.63
C LEU A 49 38.21 13.12 -19.41
N ALA A 50 39.37 13.63 -18.99
CA ALA A 50 40.66 13.40 -19.65
C ALA A 50 41.41 12.15 -19.14
N GLY A 51 40.77 11.31 -18.30
CA GLY A 51 41.33 10.05 -17.80
C GLY A 51 41.75 10.07 -16.31
N PRO A 52 42.18 8.91 -15.77
CA PRO A 52 42.39 8.69 -14.32
C PRO A 52 43.61 9.40 -13.72
N HIS A 53 44.55 9.88 -14.54
CA HIS A 53 45.81 10.49 -14.09
C HIS A 53 45.80 12.03 -14.09
N VAL A 54 44.65 12.65 -14.33
CA VAL A 54 44.52 14.12 -14.37
C VAL A 54 43.92 14.60 -13.06
N SER A 55 44.67 15.42 -12.32
CA SER A 55 44.20 16.04 -11.07
C SER A 55 43.11 17.08 -11.36
N VAL A 56 42.06 17.08 -10.53
CA VAL A 56 40.94 18.01 -10.63
C VAL A 56 40.94 18.88 -9.39
N ALA A 57 41.17 20.18 -9.57
CA ALA A 57 41.01 21.17 -8.51
C ALA A 57 39.62 21.79 -8.60
N PHE A 58 38.95 21.94 -7.46
CA PHE A 58 37.73 22.73 -7.34
C PHE A 58 37.79 23.55 -6.05
N SER A 59 37.13 24.70 -6.05
CA SER A 59 36.91 25.49 -4.84
C SER A 59 35.42 25.48 -4.49
N ALA A 60 35.11 25.35 -3.21
CA ALA A 60 33.77 25.56 -2.68
C ALA A 60 33.74 26.93 -2.02
N VAL A 61 32.89 27.83 -2.53
CA VAL A 61 32.70 29.17 -1.98
C VAL A 61 31.33 29.21 -1.30
N VAL A 62 31.31 29.56 -0.02
CA VAL A 62 30.07 29.72 0.75
C VAL A 62 29.92 31.20 1.09
N THR A 63 28.83 31.80 0.61
CA THR A 63 28.48 33.18 0.95
C THR A 63 27.49 33.16 2.10
N LEU A 64 27.98 33.44 3.31
CA LEU A 64 27.13 33.57 4.50
C LEU A 64 26.72 35.03 4.67
N THR A 65 25.42 35.28 4.78
CA THR A 65 24.92 36.61 5.16
C THR A 65 24.55 36.59 6.64
N ALA A 66 25.33 37.27 7.48
CA ALA A 66 25.04 37.37 8.90
C ALA A 66 23.98 38.46 9.14
N CYS A 67 22.89 38.09 9.80
CA CYS A 67 21.88 39.04 10.25
C CYS A 67 22.21 39.54 11.64
N ARG A 68 22.44 40.85 11.78
CA ARG A 68 22.51 41.46 13.12
C ARG A 68 21.09 41.48 13.69
N PRO A 69 20.85 40.95 14.90
CA PRO A 69 19.58 41.17 15.57
C PRO A 69 19.41 42.68 15.77
N TRP A 70 18.28 43.23 15.32
CA TRP A 70 17.89 44.57 15.74
C TRP A 70 17.76 44.52 17.25
N ILE A 71 18.57 45.29 17.96
CA ILE A 71 18.59 45.34 19.42
C ILE A 71 17.19 45.78 19.87
N VAL A 72 16.36 44.82 20.26
CA VAL A 72 15.28 45.07 21.21
C VAL A 72 15.93 44.89 22.57
N ASN A 73 15.94 45.93 23.40
CA ASN A 73 16.42 45.86 24.77
C ASN A 73 15.64 44.77 25.54
N PHE A 74 16.12 43.53 25.48
CA PHE A 74 15.61 42.40 26.25
C PHE A 74 16.57 42.19 27.43
N LYS A 75 16.53 43.11 28.39
CA LYS A 75 16.87 42.73 29.76
C LYS A 75 15.69 41.93 30.28
N GLN A 76 15.97 40.74 30.83
CA GLN A 76 15.05 39.80 31.49
C GLN A 76 14.26 38.86 30.55
N LEU A 77 14.88 37.77 30.09
CA LEU A 77 14.45 36.39 30.39
C LEU A 77 15.42 35.38 29.76
N LEU A 78 16.54 35.09 30.43
CA LEU A 78 17.28 33.86 30.16
C LEU A 78 17.82 33.31 31.48
N GLN A 79 16.90 32.76 32.27
CA GLN A 79 17.22 31.79 33.31
C GLN A 79 16.52 30.50 32.91
N SER A 80 17.29 29.61 32.26
CA SER A 80 17.33 28.17 32.51
C SER A 80 17.94 27.43 31.31
N SER A 81 19.23 27.15 31.39
CA SER A 81 19.74 25.85 30.92
C SER A 81 19.64 24.87 32.10
N PRO A 82 19.68 23.54 31.86
CA PRO A 82 21.01 22.91 31.79
C PRO A 82 21.14 21.74 30.79
N ASN A 83 22.41 21.46 30.48
CA ASN A 83 22.99 20.21 29.94
C ASN A 83 23.11 20.05 28.41
N GLN A 84 24.25 20.48 27.86
CA GLN A 84 25.27 19.53 27.39
C GLN A 84 26.63 20.22 27.17
N SER A 85 27.67 19.49 27.54
CA SER A 85 29.03 19.90 27.90
C SER A 85 29.91 20.39 26.75
N CYS A 86 30.64 21.47 27.03
CA CYS A 86 31.78 21.96 26.26
C CYS A 86 32.96 20.98 26.25
N ASN A 87 33.66 20.88 25.12
CA ASN A 87 35.10 20.71 25.10
C ASN A 87 35.68 21.72 24.13
N ALA A 88 36.24 22.80 24.70
CA ALA A 88 36.96 23.84 23.99
C ALA A 88 38.45 23.55 24.07
N SER A 89 39.09 23.34 22.91
CA SER A 89 40.54 23.53 22.77
C SER A 89 40.78 24.90 22.15
N THR A 90 41.33 25.76 23.00
CA THR A 90 41.89 27.10 22.82
C THR A 90 42.62 27.39 21.51
N GLY A 91 42.33 28.55 20.94
CA GLY A 91 43.15 29.22 19.92
C GLY A 91 42.75 30.70 19.81
N LEU A 92 43.31 31.53 20.69
CA LEU A 92 43.27 33.00 20.60
C LEU A 92 43.98 33.46 19.32
N LEU A 93 43.36 34.32 18.51
CA LEU A 93 44.07 35.25 17.63
C LEU A 93 43.38 36.63 17.65
N SER A 94 44.17 37.63 18.03
CA SER A 94 43.85 39.05 18.22
C SER A 94 43.51 39.78 16.90
N PRO A 95 42.80 40.93 16.95
CA PRO A 95 42.49 41.74 15.78
C PRO A 95 43.65 42.70 15.43
N SER A 96 43.88 42.93 14.14
CA SER A 96 44.75 44.01 13.64
C SER A 96 44.08 44.75 12.46
N PRO A 97 44.38 46.05 12.25
CA PRO A 97 43.39 47.02 11.76
C PRO A 97 43.59 47.45 10.30
N GLY A 98 42.49 47.94 9.72
CA GLY A 98 42.49 49.03 8.75
C GLY A 98 42.62 48.65 7.26
N TYR A 99 41.56 48.90 6.49
CA TYR A 99 41.68 49.65 5.24
C TYR A 99 40.35 50.37 4.95
N GLN A 100 40.47 51.69 4.79
CA GLN A 100 39.41 52.60 4.38
C GLN A 100 39.30 52.64 2.86
N ASP A 101 38.05 52.48 2.40
CA ASP A 101 37.34 53.33 1.43
C ASP A 101 37.48 53.13 -0.10
N LEU A 102 36.38 53.56 -0.77
CA LEU A 102 36.09 53.75 -2.19
C LEU A 102 35.48 52.60 -3.03
N GLY A 103 34.22 52.82 -3.43
CA GLY A 103 33.60 52.10 -4.54
C GLY A 103 32.08 52.28 -4.69
N ARG A 104 31.61 53.52 -4.89
CA ARG A 104 30.22 53.82 -5.30
C ARG A 104 30.08 53.59 -6.81
N ASN A 105 29.30 52.57 -7.24
CA ASN A 105 28.24 52.70 -8.26
C ASN A 105 27.68 51.35 -8.78
N ILE A 106 26.34 51.35 -8.91
CA ILE A 106 25.44 50.49 -9.71
C ILE A 106 24.93 49.19 -9.07
N ARG A 107 23.59 49.15 -8.99
CA ARG A 107 22.68 48.13 -8.46
C ARG A 107 22.78 46.80 -9.22
N VAL A 108 22.89 45.71 -8.46
CA VAL A 108 22.14 44.45 -8.66
C VAL A 108 21.70 44.01 -7.26
N GLY A 109 20.41 43.73 -7.12
CA GLY A 109 19.73 43.54 -5.84
C GLY A 109 20.29 42.41 -4.98
N GLY A 110 20.43 42.68 -3.70
CA GLY A 110 20.88 41.73 -2.68
C GLY A 110 20.78 42.36 -1.31
N GLY A 111 19.54 42.61 -0.85
CA GLY A 111 19.31 42.91 0.56
C GLY A 111 19.76 41.72 1.43
N PRO A 112 20.16 41.94 2.70
CA PRO A 112 20.63 40.87 3.56
C PRO A 112 19.53 39.81 3.77
N PHE A 113 19.86 38.54 3.53
CA PHE A 113 18.94 37.40 3.74
C PHE A 113 18.70 37.15 5.24
N CYS A 114 17.79 37.91 5.83
CA CYS A 114 17.31 37.65 7.18
C CYS A 114 16.04 36.82 7.16
N LEU A 115 15.78 36.06 8.22
CA LEU A 115 14.57 35.27 8.36
C LEU A 115 14.03 35.39 9.78
N VAL A 116 12.72 35.18 9.91
CA VAL A 116 12.05 35.02 11.21
C VAL A 116 11.71 33.55 11.38
N ASN A 117 12.33 32.90 12.36
CA ASN A 117 12.08 31.49 12.67
C ASN A 117 10.98 31.37 13.72
N TYR A 118 9.92 30.64 13.41
CA TYR A 118 8.85 30.29 14.34
C TYR A 118 9.07 28.88 14.86
N GLN A 119 9.15 28.73 16.19
CA GLN A 119 9.21 27.41 16.81
C GLN A 119 7.87 26.69 16.70
N VAL A 120 7.93 25.43 16.28
CA VAL A 120 6.75 24.57 16.10
C VAL A 120 6.91 23.34 17.00
N MET A 121 5.91 23.13 17.86
CA MET A 121 5.77 21.92 18.67
C MET A 121 5.20 20.80 17.79
N ARG A 122 5.80 19.62 17.89
CA ARG A 122 5.31 18.36 17.34
C ARG A 122 4.54 17.62 18.44
N GLU A 123 3.27 17.33 18.20
CA GLU A 123 2.40 16.55 19.09
C GLU A 123 2.02 15.25 18.38
N ASP A 124 2.55 14.12 18.84
CA ASP A 124 2.22 12.80 18.30
C ASP A 124 0.88 12.33 18.89
N MET A 125 -0.13 12.16 18.02
CA MET A 125 -1.49 11.77 18.42
C MET A 125 -1.69 10.24 18.32
N ASP A 126 -1.10 9.63 17.30
CA ASP A 126 -1.12 8.18 17.03
C ASP A 126 0.17 7.80 16.26
N VAL A 127 0.34 6.52 15.91
CA VAL A 127 1.55 5.99 15.23
C VAL A 127 1.87 6.71 13.90
N VAL A 128 0.85 7.17 13.15
CA VAL A 128 0.99 7.88 11.86
C VAL A 128 0.19 9.19 11.86
N SER A 129 -0.10 9.74 13.04
CA SER A 129 -0.85 10.99 13.19
C SER A 129 -0.05 11.99 14.02
N VAL A 130 0.22 13.15 13.45
CA VAL A 130 1.03 14.19 14.09
C VAL A 130 0.36 15.53 13.91
N HIS A 131 0.30 16.34 14.96
CA HIS A 131 -0.18 17.70 14.90
C HIS A 131 0.97 18.68 15.17
N PHE A 132 1.07 19.75 14.36
CA PHE A 132 2.13 20.73 14.47
C PHE A 132 1.53 22.07 14.92
N ARG A 133 1.95 22.57 16.09
CA ARG A 133 1.46 23.84 16.67
C ARG A 133 2.59 24.87 16.82
N PRO A 134 2.45 26.10 16.31
CA PRO A 134 3.39 27.17 16.62
C PRO A 134 3.33 27.53 18.12
N MET A 135 4.48 27.70 18.77
CA MET A 135 4.58 27.88 20.24
C MET A 135 4.02 29.22 20.73
N ASP A 136 4.30 30.31 20.03
CA ASP A 136 4.12 31.65 20.59
C ASP A 136 2.76 32.29 20.25
N ARG A 137 2.08 31.87 19.16
CA ARG A 137 0.76 32.38 18.70
C ARG A 137 0.07 31.39 17.75
N VAL A 138 -1.27 31.38 17.73
CA VAL A 138 -2.10 30.64 16.74
C VAL A 138 -1.79 31.06 15.29
N SER A 139 -1.10 32.18 15.11
CA SER A 139 -0.91 32.82 13.82
C SER A 139 0.47 33.43 13.62
N VAL A 140 0.93 33.36 12.36
CA VAL A 140 2.27 33.71 11.89
C VAL A 140 2.24 35.11 11.31
N LEU A 141 3.11 36.00 11.79
CA LEU A 141 3.26 37.35 11.26
C LEU A 141 4.19 37.34 10.05
N VAL A 142 3.65 37.66 8.88
CA VAL A 142 4.37 37.72 7.60
C VAL A 142 4.58 39.17 7.18
N HIS A 143 5.78 39.44 6.67
CA HIS A 143 6.25 40.76 6.25
C HIS A 143 7.03 40.64 4.94
N SER A 144 7.34 41.78 4.33
CA SER A 144 8.01 41.86 3.02
C SER A 144 9.53 41.83 3.10
N GLY A 145 10.11 42.32 4.21
CA GLY A 145 11.57 42.46 4.37
C GLY A 145 12.32 41.17 4.73
N MET A 146 11.64 40.15 5.25
CA MET A 146 12.24 38.86 5.62
C MET A 146 11.22 37.73 5.43
N PRO A 147 11.62 36.55 4.95
CA PRO A 147 10.80 35.35 5.01
C PRO A 147 10.56 34.88 6.45
N SER A 148 9.33 34.49 6.73
CA SER A 148 8.94 33.78 7.96
C SER A 148 9.00 32.27 7.71
N VAL A 149 9.72 31.54 8.55
CA VAL A 149 10.00 30.12 8.35
C VAL A 149 9.52 29.31 9.55
N MET A 150 8.86 28.19 9.27
CA MET A 150 8.50 27.14 10.23
C MET A 150 9.16 25.83 9.82
N ARG A 151 9.73 25.12 10.79
CA ARG A 151 10.32 23.78 10.60
C ARG A 151 9.38 22.71 11.16
N LEU A 152 9.06 21.72 10.33
CA LEU A 152 8.25 20.54 10.65
C LEU A 152 9.17 19.32 10.68
N TYR A 153 9.25 18.67 11.83
CA TYR A 153 10.09 17.48 12.02
C TYR A 153 9.36 16.23 11.55
N LEU A 154 9.57 15.84 10.28
CA LEU A 154 9.08 14.59 9.67
C LEU A 154 10.24 13.65 9.33
N ASN A 155 11.22 13.57 10.23
CA ASN A 155 12.49 12.88 10.03
C ASN A 155 12.48 11.41 10.49
N THR A 156 11.33 10.87 10.88
CA THR A 156 11.21 9.45 11.25
C THR A 156 10.66 8.64 10.09
N GLY A 157 11.09 7.38 9.96
CA GLY A 157 10.62 6.48 8.89
C GLY A 157 9.12 6.16 8.95
N MET A 158 8.42 6.53 10.03
CA MET A 158 6.96 6.37 10.17
C MET A 158 6.19 7.58 9.61
N ASP A 159 6.82 8.76 9.58
CA ASP A 159 6.18 10.01 9.15
C ASP A 159 5.84 10.01 7.64
N SER A 160 6.55 9.20 6.85
CA SER A 160 6.29 9.01 5.41
C SER A 160 5.11 8.07 5.12
N GLY A 161 4.52 7.47 6.16
CA GLY A 161 3.41 6.54 6.05
C GLY A 161 2.02 7.18 5.93
N GLY A 162 1.89 8.51 6.06
CA GLY A 162 0.62 9.23 6.06
C GLY A 162 0.53 10.32 4.99
N SER A 163 -0.42 11.24 5.17
CA SER A 163 -0.62 12.42 4.30
C SER A 163 -0.45 13.71 5.10
N LEU A 164 0.49 14.56 4.68
CA LEU A 164 0.74 15.86 5.30
C LEU A 164 -0.24 16.89 4.74
N THR A 165 -1.03 17.50 5.62
CA THR A 165 -1.96 18.56 5.27
C THR A 165 -1.47 19.89 5.84
N ILE A 166 -1.40 20.89 4.96
CA ILE A 166 -1.02 22.27 5.27
C ILE A 166 -2.18 23.15 4.83
N SER A 167 -2.86 23.75 5.80
CA SER A 167 -3.93 24.72 5.56
C SER A 167 -3.53 26.08 6.08
N LEU A 168 -3.75 27.11 5.28
CA LEU A 168 -3.40 28.49 5.55
C LEU A 168 -4.64 29.36 5.40
N TRP A 169 -4.86 30.25 6.35
CA TRP A 169 -6.00 31.16 6.32
C TRP A 169 -5.59 32.57 6.73
N ALA A 170 -6.05 33.57 5.97
CA ALA A 170 -5.85 34.97 6.26
C ALA A 170 -7.18 35.68 6.59
N ASN A 171 -7.14 36.59 7.57
CA ASN A 171 -8.32 37.33 8.04
C ASN A 171 -8.75 38.45 7.06
N LYS A 172 -10.05 38.78 7.04
CA LYS A 172 -10.78 39.63 6.08
C LYS A 172 -10.31 41.09 6.01
N SER A 173 -9.42 41.55 6.88
CA SER A 173 -8.99 42.95 7.00
C SER A 173 -7.49 43.21 6.77
N MET A 174 -6.66 42.20 6.49
CA MET A 174 -5.19 42.37 6.47
C MET A 174 -4.53 42.33 5.09
N ILE A 175 -5.19 41.83 4.04
CA ILE A 175 -4.59 41.75 2.69
C ILE A 175 -5.15 42.90 1.84
N SER A 176 -4.27 43.79 1.38
CA SER A 176 -4.61 44.87 0.43
C SER A 176 -4.65 44.33 -1.01
N ASN A 177 -5.39 44.98 -1.91
CA ASN A 177 -5.65 44.52 -3.28
C ASN A 177 -4.37 44.30 -4.13
N ASN A 178 -3.25 44.91 -3.76
CA ASN A 178 -1.95 44.78 -4.44
C ASN A 178 -0.92 43.92 -3.70
N THR A 179 -1.34 43.24 -2.64
CA THR A 179 -0.47 42.42 -1.79
C THR A 179 -0.78 40.95 -1.96
N LEU A 180 0.25 40.13 -2.06
CA LEU A 180 0.12 38.68 -2.20
C LEU A 180 1.06 38.00 -1.21
N VAL A 181 0.54 37.05 -0.43
CA VAL A 181 1.38 36.22 0.42
C VAL A 181 1.79 35.01 -0.40
N MET A 182 3.09 34.90 -0.67
CA MET A 182 3.66 33.72 -1.30
C MET A 182 4.13 32.76 -0.22
N VAL A 183 3.88 31.47 -0.45
CA VAL A 183 4.23 30.41 0.47
C VAL A 183 4.88 29.27 -0.29
N CYS A 184 6.03 28.82 0.22
CA CYS A 184 6.78 27.70 -0.32
C CYS A 184 6.92 26.60 0.73
N VAL A 185 6.62 25.38 0.31
CA VAL A 185 6.74 24.17 1.13
C VAL A 185 7.83 23.29 0.53
N ASN A 186 8.91 23.07 1.28
CA ASN A 186 10.11 22.39 0.79
C ASN A 186 10.64 21.38 1.80
N ALA A 187 11.08 20.22 1.32
CA ALA A 187 11.86 19.28 2.11
C ALA A 187 13.33 19.72 2.21
N ALA A 188 14.00 19.32 3.29
CA ALA A 188 15.42 19.48 3.61
C ALA A 188 15.96 20.91 3.80
N SER A 189 15.34 21.93 3.20
CA SER A 189 15.77 23.33 3.34
C SER A 189 14.61 24.33 3.15
N PRO A 190 14.66 25.50 3.82
CA PRO A 190 13.69 26.56 3.59
C PRO A 190 13.98 27.35 2.32
N PHE A 191 12.91 27.89 1.75
CA PHE A 191 12.96 28.77 0.61
C PHE A 191 13.08 30.22 1.07
N LEU A 192 14.11 30.94 0.62
CA LEU A 192 14.46 32.27 1.14
C LEU A 192 14.38 33.39 0.10
N LEU A 193 14.25 33.07 -1.20
CA LEU A 193 14.31 34.04 -2.29
C LEU A 193 12.95 34.22 -2.96
N PHE A 194 12.07 35.04 -2.40
CA PHE A 194 10.77 35.30 -2.99
C PHE A 194 10.84 36.40 -4.06
N ASN A 195 10.66 36.02 -5.33
CA ASN A 195 10.53 36.91 -6.49
C ASN A 195 9.14 36.73 -7.17
N THR A 196 8.85 37.44 -8.26
CA THR A 196 7.53 37.41 -8.92
C THR A 196 7.25 36.15 -9.76
N SER A 197 8.27 35.35 -10.11
CA SER A 197 8.12 34.06 -10.81
C SER A 197 8.78 32.92 -10.01
N LEU A 198 8.02 32.21 -9.18
CA LEU A 198 8.58 31.23 -8.24
C LEU A 198 8.03 29.82 -8.45
N ASN A 199 8.95 28.89 -8.66
CA ASN A 199 8.68 27.45 -8.65
C ASN A 199 9.02 26.80 -7.29
N CYS A 200 9.26 27.57 -6.22
CA CYS A 200 9.69 27.07 -4.90
C CYS A 200 10.81 26.01 -5.00
N THR A 201 11.76 26.18 -5.92
CA THR A 201 12.81 25.20 -6.18
C THR A 201 14.02 25.50 -5.31
N THR A 202 14.51 24.50 -4.60
CA THR A 202 15.76 24.56 -3.82
C THR A 202 16.88 23.82 -4.57
N ALA A 203 18.07 23.73 -3.96
CA ALA A 203 19.23 23.10 -4.59
C ALA A 203 18.97 21.66 -5.08
N PHE A 204 18.17 20.88 -4.36
CA PHE A 204 17.93 19.46 -4.68
C PHE A 204 16.45 19.05 -4.70
N PHE A 205 15.54 19.86 -4.15
CA PHE A 205 14.13 19.51 -4.03
C PHE A 205 13.25 20.51 -4.77
N GLN A 206 12.27 19.98 -5.51
CA GLN A 206 11.17 20.75 -6.04
C GLN A 206 10.11 20.91 -4.95
N GLY A 207 9.83 22.15 -4.55
CA GLY A 207 8.81 22.46 -3.55
C GLY A 207 7.44 22.70 -4.16
N TYR A 208 6.49 22.96 -3.27
CA TYR A 208 5.11 23.33 -3.60
C TYR A 208 4.91 24.82 -3.35
N SER A 209 4.28 25.51 -4.29
CA SER A 209 3.91 26.92 -4.15
C SER A 209 2.43 27.05 -3.79
N LEU A 210 2.13 27.95 -2.85
CA LEU A 210 0.79 28.38 -2.50
C LEU A 210 0.76 29.91 -2.48
N SER A 211 -0.39 30.49 -2.79
CA SER A 211 -0.59 31.94 -2.73
C SER A 211 -1.89 32.27 -2.00
N LEU A 212 -1.84 33.36 -1.24
CA LEU A 212 -3.03 33.96 -0.64
C LEU A 212 -3.18 35.38 -1.17
N SER A 213 -4.40 35.71 -1.59
CA SER A 213 -4.78 37.00 -2.14
C SER A 213 -6.09 37.48 -1.51
N THR A 214 -6.53 38.68 -1.89
CA THR A 214 -7.83 39.20 -1.46
C THR A 214 -9.00 38.33 -1.92
N SER A 215 -8.88 37.69 -3.10
CA SER A 215 -9.87 36.79 -3.70
C SER A 215 -9.77 35.35 -3.18
N SER A 216 -8.56 34.85 -2.92
CA SER A 216 -8.30 33.50 -2.39
C SER A 216 -7.60 33.57 -1.04
N ARG A 217 -8.38 33.61 0.05
CA ARG A 217 -7.88 33.80 1.42
C ARG A 217 -7.58 32.51 2.17
N LYS A 218 -7.87 31.37 1.54
CA LYS A 218 -7.60 30.04 2.07
C LYS A 218 -6.80 29.27 1.03
N ALA A 219 -5.71 28.63 1.48
CA ALA A 219 -4.93 27.72 0.66
C ALA A 219 -4.77 26.41 1.44
N LYS A 220 -4.98 25.28 0.76
CA LYS A 220 -4.80 23.93 1.31
C LYS A 220 -3.87 23.16 0.39
N LEU A 221 -2.87 22.52 0.96
CA LEU A 221 -1.95 21.60 0.29
C LEU A 221 -1.99 20.27 1.02
N ILE A 222 -2.07 19.18 0.25
CA ILE A 222 -2.01 17.82 0.75
C ILE A 222 -0.86 17.14 0.03
N ILE A 223 0.10 16.62 0.79
CA ILE A 223 1.25 15.88 0.30
C ILE A 223 1.11 14.44 0.79
N PRO A 224 0.64 13.51 -0.06
CA PRO A 224 0.54 12.11 0.30
C PRO A 224 1.95 11.49 0.37
N TYR A 225 2.19 10.70 1.41
CA TYR A 225 3.46 10.02 1.68
C TYR A 225 4.67 10.96 1.57
N PRO A 226 4.73 12.02 2.42
CA PRO A 226 5.81 12.99 2.35
C PRO A 226 7.15 12.31 2.59
N GLU A 227 8.19 12.78 1.91
CA GLU A 227 9.54 12.27 2.12
C GLU A 227 10.00 12.47 3.57
N THR A 228 10.71 11.47 4.11
CA THR A 228 11.24 11.51 5.47
C THR A 228 12.39 12.52 5.57
N ASP A 229 12.07 13.76 5.94
CA ASP A 229 13.03 14.84 6.17
C ASP A 229 12.44 15.93 7.08
N ASN A 230 13.23 16.95 7.38
CA ASN A 230 12.71 18.20 7.91
C ASN A 230 12.02 18.97 6.78
N TRP A 231 10.75 19.28 6.95
CA TRP A 231 9.98 20.09 6.02
C TRP A 231 9.94 21.53 6.50
N TYR A 232 9.99 22.47 5.56
CA TYR A 232 10.04 23.89 5.83
C TYR A 232 8.89 24.58 5.12
N LEU A 233 8.13 25.35 5.90
CA LEU A 233 7.07 26.23 5.40
C LEU A 233 7.61 27.66 5.47
N SER A 234 7.87 28.26 4.30
CA SER A 234 8.44 29.61 4.17
C SER A 234 7.38 30.55 3.60
N LEU A 235 7.13 31.69 4.24
CA LEU A 235 6.13 32.67 3.85
C LEU A 235 6.75 34.06 3.71
N GLN A 236 6.41 34.78 2.65
CA GLN A 236 6.80 36.18 2.49
C GLN A 236 5.70 36.99 1.80
N LEU A 237 5.55 38.24 2.22
CA LEU A 237 4.66 39.18 1.56
C LEU A 237 5.35 39.76 0.33
N VAL A 238 4.68 39.68 -0.83
CA VAL A 238 5.18 40.19 -2.10
C VAL A 238 4.19 41.21 -2.64
N CYS A 239 4.70 42.38 -3.04
CA CYS A 239 3.91 43.46 -3.63
C CYS A 239 4.45 43.76 -5.04
N PRO A 240 3.87 43.16 -6.09
CA PRO A 240 4.41 43.27 -7.46
C PRO A 240 4.34 44.69 -8.03
N GLN A 241 3.33 45.47 -7.64
CA GLN A 241 3.04 46.78 -8.22
C GLN A 241 3.61 47.96 -7.42
N SER A 242 3.82 47.79 -6.10
CA SER A 242 4.20 48.87 -5.18
C SER A 242 5.11 48.35 -4.05
N PRO A 243 6.44 48.25 -4.28
CA PRO A 243 7.38 47.77 -3.27
C PRO A 243 7.37 48.59 -1.97
N GLU A 244 7.15 49.90 -2.05
CA GLU A 244 7.14 50.83 -0.92
C GLU A 244 5.92 50.66 0.01
N GLU A 245 4.77 50.23 -0.53
CA GLU A 245 3.58 49.90 0.27
C GLU A 245 3.80 48.62 1.09
N CYS A 246 4.67 47.73 0.60
CA CYS A 246 4.99 46.45 1.24
C CYS A 246 5.81 46.61 2.52
N GLU A 247 6.64 47.65 2.65
CA GLU A 247 7.54 47.82 3.80
C GLU A 247 6.77 47.99 5.13
N LYS A 248 5.56 48.56 5.06
CA LYS A 248 4.70 48.80 6.23
C LYS A 248 3.62 47.74 6.43
N ALA A 249 3.36 46.91 5.42
CA ALA A 249 2.31 45.90 5.45
C ALA A 249 2.73 44.68 6.29
N LYS A 250 1.84 44.25 7.17
CA LYS A 250 1.99 43.05 8.00
C LYS A 250 0.72 42.22 7.90
N VAL A 251 0.86 40.94 7.60
CA VAL A 251 -0.28 40.02 7.47
C VAL A 251 -0.14 38.92 8.48
N LEU A 252 -1.21 38.66 9.23
CA LEU A 252 -1.29 37.58 10.18
C LEU A 252 -1.98 36.38 9.52
N ILE A 253 -1.33 35.22 9.55
CA ILE A 253 -1.79 34.00 8.86
C ILE A 253 -1.97 32.89 9.88
N GLU A 254 -3.17 32.35 9.97
CA GLU A 254 -3.44 31.15 10.75
C GLU A 254 -3.00 29.92 9.94
N THR A 255 -2.27 29.03 10.60
CA THR A 255 -1.74 27.83 9.98
C THR A 255 -2.24 26.59 10.72
N THR A 256 -2.69 25.60 9.96
CA THR A 256 -3.13 24.31 10.48
C THR A 256 -2.33 23.24 9.76
N LEU A 257 -1.49 22.55 10.54
CA LEU A 257 -0.44 21.70 10.03
C LEU A 257 -0.56 20.34 10.73
N TYR A 258 -0.84 19.28 9.98
CA TYR A 258 -0.98 17.95 10.56
C TYR A 258 -0.68 16.85 9.54
N LEU A 259 -0.17 15.73 10.05
CA LEU A 259 -0.04 14.46 9.35
C LEU A 259 -1.20 13.58 9.78
N VAL A 260 -1.92 13.00 8.82
CA VAL A 260 -3.01 12.04 9.07
C VAL A 260 -2.74 10.73 8.33
N PRO A 261 -3.14 9.57 8.90
CA PRO A 261 -2.95 8.27 8.27
C PRO A 261 -3.74 8.15 6.97
N CYS A 262 -5.00 8.56 6.97
CA CYS A 262 -5.87 8.51 5.81
C CYS A 262 -6.51 9.87 5.56
N LEU A 263 -6.59 10.26 4.29
CA LEU A 263 -7.22 11.52 3.90
C LEU A 263 -8.72 11.42 4.10
N ASP A 264 -9.30 12.41 4.79
CA ASP A 264 -10.73 12.55 5.11
C ASP A 264 -11.40 11.23 5.57
N ASP A 265 -10.67 10.44 6.39
CA ASP A 265 -11.08 9.12 6.90
C ASP A 265 -11.58 8.14 5.82
N CYS A 266 -11.08 8.28 4.58
CA CYS A 266 -11.48 7.50 3.41
C CYS A 266 -12.94 7.65 2.99
N GLY A 267 -13.64 8.69 3.49
CA GLY A 267 -15.04 8.92 3.21
C GLY A 267 -15.96 7.75 3.59
N PRO A 268 -17.23 7.77 3.13
CA PRO A 268 -18.20 6.71 3.44
C PRO A 268 -18.00 5.43 2.63
N TYR A 269 -17.22 5.47 1.55
CA TYR A 269 -17.01 4.34 0.62
C TYR A 269 -15.61 3.73 0.71
N GLY A 270 -14.86 4.05 1.76
CA GLY A 270 -13.55 3.50 2.00
C GLY A 270 -13.36 3.11 3.46
N GLN A 271 -12.26 2.42 3.73
CA GLN A 271 -11.82 2.13 5.09
C GLN A 271 -10.34 2.44 5.22
N CYS A 272 -9.97 3.16 6.27
CA CYS A 272 -8.58 3.44 6.60
C CYS A 272 -7.92 2.16 7.13
N ILE A 273 -6.86 1.72 6.47
CA ILE A 273 -6.10 0.53 6.86
C ILE A 273 -4.64 0.89 7.09
N LEU A 274 -4.07 0.32 8.15
CA LEU A 274 -2.65 0.42 8.45
C LEU A 274 -1.94 -0.83 7.91
N LEU A 275 -0.95 -0.62 7.06
CA LEU A 275 -0.22 -1.66 6.35
C LEU A 275 1.25 -1.64 6.76
N ARG A 276 1.83 -2.84 6.87
CA ARG A 276 3.26 -3.00 7.19
C ARG A 276 3.93 -3.88 6.12
N ARG A 277 4.97 -3.36 5.46
CA ARG A 277 5.73 -4.12 4.46
C ARG A 277 7.22 -3.81 4.56
N HIS A 278 8.06 -4.86 4.67
CA HIS A 278 9.53 -4.73 4.81
C HIS A 278 9.96 -3.76 5.94
N GLY A 279 9.22 -3.72 7.04
CA GLY A 279 9.50 -2.82 8.17
C GLY A 279 8.93 -1.40 8.03
N TYR A 280 8.47 -0.99 6.86
CA TYR A 280 7.78 0.29 6.66
C TYR A 280 6.32 0.18 7.06
N LEU A 281 5.86 1.16 7.83
CA LEU A 281 4.48 1.31 8.24
C LEU A 281 3.84 2.45 7.45
N TYR A 282 2.72 2.20 6.81
CA TYR A 282 1.99 3.21 6.05
C TYR A 282 0.50 2.96 6.15
N ALA A 283 -0.27 4.04 6.09
CA ALA A 283 -1.72 4.00 6.08
C ALA A 283 -2.25 4.39 4.71
N GLY A 284 -3.42 3.88 4.36
CA GLY A 284 -4.07 4.21 3.10
C GLY A 284 -5.52 3.79 3.09
N CYS A 285 -6.25 4.31 2.11
CA CYS A 285 -7.66 4.02 1.94
C CYS A 285 -7.89 2.79 1.06
N SER A 286 -8.62 1.81 1.59
CA SER A 286 -9.16 0.69 0.82
C SER A 286 -10.56 1.06 0.35
N CYS A 287 -10.68 1.39 -0.94
CA CYS A 287 -11.95 1.80 -1.54
C CYS A 287 -12.84 0.62 -1.89
N LYS A 288 -14.15 0.81 -1.70
CA LYS A 288 -15.20 -0.18 -1.92
C LYS A 288 -16.04 0.18 -3.14
N ALA A 289 -16.76 -0.79 -3.71
CA ALA A 289 -17.75 -0.60 -4.78
C ALA A 289 -17.23 0.19 -6.01
N GLY A 290 -15.97 -0.01 -6.41
CA GLY A 290 -15.39 0.67 -7.56
C GLY A 290 -15.09 2.16 -7.37
N TRP A 291 -15.22 2.70 -6.15
CA TRP A 291 -14.78 4.06 -5.82
C TRP A 291 -13.25 4.18 -5.90
N ARG A 292 -12.78 5.37 -6.26
CA ARG A 292 -11.34 5.65 -6.45
C ARG A 292 -10.91 6.92 -5.71
N GLY A 293 -9.63 7.27 -5.88
CA GLY A 293 -9.03 8.45 -5.29
C GLY A 293 -8.45 8.20 -3.90
N TRP A 294 -7.63 9.13 -3.42
CA TRP A 294 -6.91 9.04 -2.15
C TRP A 294 -7.82 8.95 -0.92
N SER A 295 -9.06 9.44 -1.04
CA SER A 295 -10.09 9.40 0.01
C SER A 295 -11.32 8.58 -0.40
N CYS A 296 -11.25 7.77 -1.47
CA CYS A 296 -12.40 6.99 -1.97
C CYS A 296 -13.66 7.82 -2.30
N THR A 297 -13.47 9.06 -2.76
CA THR A 297 -14.55 10.00 -3.12
C THR A 297 -14.70 10.20 -4.63
N ASP A 298 -13.86 9.58 -5.45
CA ASP A 298 -13.98 9.62 -6.91
C ASP A 298 -15.00 8.57 -7.37
N ASN A 299 -16.08 9.04 -7.99
CA ASN A 299 -17.21 8.24 -8.45
C ASN A 299 -17.10 7.81 -9.92
N SER A 300 -15.99 8.12 -10.61
CA SER A 300 -15.82 7.86 -12.05
C SER A 300 -16.04 6.39 -12.46
N THR A 301 -15.71 5.45 -11.57
CA THR A 301 -15.92 4.00 -11.77
C THR A 301 -16.79 3.35 -10.69
N ALA A 302 -17.52 4.17 -9.92
CA ALA A 302 -18.36 3.67 -8.84
C ALA A 302 -19.49 2.79 -9.39
N GLN A 303 -19.67 1.62 -8.78
CA GLN A 303 -20.73 0.68 -9.15
C GLN A 303 -22.07 1.16 -8.61
N SER A 304 -23.10 1.09 -9.45
CA SER A 304 -24.47 1.37 -9.04
C SER A 304 -24.99 0.34 -8.03
N THR A 305 -25.96 0.72 -7.20
CA THR A 305 -26.60 -0.19 -6.23
C THR A 305 -27.21 -1.42 -6.92
N ALA A 306 -27.75 -1.26 -8.13
CA ALA A 306 -28.28 -2.37 -8.92
C ALA A 306 -27.18 -3.39 -9.30
N GLN A 307 -26.00 -2.90 -9.71
CA GLN A 307 -24.85 -3.76 -10.01
C GLN A 307 -24.33 -4.49 -8.77
N GLN A 308 -24.21 -3.80 -7.63
CA GLN A 308 -23.80 -4.41 -6.36
C GLN A 308 -24.75 -5.54 -5.95
N ARG A 309 -26.08 -5.31 -6.02
CA ARG A 309 -27.10 -6.33 -5.72
C ARG A 309 -27.02 -7.51 -6.67
N MET A 310 -26.86 -7.26 -7.98
CA MET A 310 -26.72 -8.31 -8.98
C MET A 310 -25.45 -9.15 -8.74
N ALA A 311 -24.31 -8.50 -8.45
CA ALA A 311 -23.06 -9.18 -8.13
C ALA A 311 -23.22 -10.08 -6.89
N THR A 312 -23.84 -9.56 -5.84
CA THR A 312 -24.14 -10.32 -4.61
C THR A 312 -25.02 -11.53 -4.90
N LEU A 313 -26.13 -11.35 -5.63
CA LEU A 313 -27.04 -12.45 -5.97
C LEU A 313 -26.37 -13.50 -6.84
N LEU A 314 -25.58 -13.11 -7.84
CA LEU A 314 -24.87 -14.06 -8.72
C LEU A 314 -23.89 -14.92 -7.93
N LEU A 315 -23.04 -14.30 -7.10
CA LEU A 315 -22.02 -15.00 -6.32
C LEU A 315 -22.62 -15.89 -5.21
N THR A 316 -23.73 -15.47 -4.61
CA THR A 316 -24.38 -16.22 -3.53
C THR A 316 -25.28 -17.34 -4.05
N LEU A 317 -26.07 -17.12 -5.11
CA LEU A 317 -26.99 -18.12 -5.67
C LEU A 317 -26.28 -19.18 -6.50
N SER A 318 -25.15 -18.85 -7.15
CA SER A 318 -24.37 -19.85 -7.90
C SER A 318 -23.87 -20.99 -7.02
N ASN A 319 -23.61 -20.73 -5.74
CA ASN A 319 -23.27 -21.74 -4.74
C ASN A 319 -24.37 -22.79 -4.50
N LEU A 320 -25.66 -22.44 -4.72
CA LEU A 320 -26.75 -23.41 -4.56
C LEU A 320 -26.66 -24.58 -5.55
N MET A 321 -25.84 -24.47 -6.60
CA MET A 321 -25.53 -25.61 -7.47
C MET A 321 -24.88 -26.78 -6.72
N PHE A 322 -24.25 -26.56 -5.56
CA PHE A 322 -23.77 -27.62 -4.68
C PHE A 322 -24.89 -28.51 -4.11
N LEU A 323 -26.15 -28.09 -4.14
CA LEU A 323 -27.29 -28.96 -3.80
C LEU A 323 -27.32 -30.23 -4.66
N ALA A 324 -26.90 -30.15 -5.93
CA ALA A 324 -26.84 -31.32 -6.82
C ALA A 324 -25.83 -32.40 -6.34
N PRO A 325 -24.52 -32.09 -6.14
CA PRO A 325 -23.60 -33.08 -5.59
C PRO A 325 -23.93 -33.48 -4.15
N ILE A 326 -24.51 -32.61 -3.31
CA ILE A 326 -24.96 -32.96 -1.96
C ILE A 326 -26.04 -34.04 -2.01
N THR A 327 -27.14 -33.77 -2.72
CA THR A 327 -28.28 -34.70 -2.84
C THR A 327 -27.85 -36.03 -3.44
N LEU A 328 -27.01 -35.99 -4.48
CA LEU A 328 -26.46 -37.20 -5.11
C LEU A 328 -25.59 -37.99 -4.14
N SER A 329 -24.75 -37.32 -3.34
CA SER A 329 -23.89 -37.97 -2.35
C SER A 329 -24.70 -38.61 -1.24
N VAL A 330 -25.74 -37.95 -0.74
CA VAL A 330 -26.67 -38.51 0.25
C VAL A 330 -27.37 -39.75 -0.31
N TYR A 331 -27.93 -39.66 -1.53
CA TYR A 331 -28.58 -40.79 -2.21
C TYR A 331 -27.63 -41.99 -2.39
N ARG A 332 -26.34 -41.71 -2.66
CA ARG A 332 -25.29 -42.73 -2.82
C ARG A 332 -24.62 -43.15 -1.51
N CYS A 333 -25.06 -42.64 -0.36
CA CYS A 333 -24.49 -42.89 0.98
C CYS A 333 -23.02 -42.47 1.13
N LEU A 334 -22.59 -41.43 0.40
CA LEU A 334 -21.28 -40.79 0.49
C LEU A 334 -21.37 -39.61 1.48
N LEU A 335 -21.57 -39.92 2.77
CA LEU A 335 -21.89 -38.90 3.79
C LEU A 335 -20.74 -37.92 4.06
N VAL A 336 -19.49 -38.37 3.91
CA VAL A 336 -18.31 -37.52 4.10
C VAL A 336 -18.24 -36.46 3.00
N GLU A 337 -18.39 -36.89 1.75
CA GLU A 337 -18.47 -36.01 0.59
C GLU A 337 -19.65 -35.03 0.73
N ALA A 338 -20.84 -35.53 1.09
CA ALA A 338 -22.02 -34.69 1.30
C ALA A 338 -21.79 -33.60 2.36
N SER A 339 -21.13 -33.94 3.47
CA SER A 339 -20.83 -33.00 4.55
C SER A 339 -19.85 -31.91 4.10
N ILE A 340 -18.83 -32.28 3.31
CA ILE A 340 -17.86 -31.33 2.76
C ILE A 340 -18.53 -30.40 1.75
N TYR A 341 -19.36 -30.92 0.83
CA TYR A 341 -20.07 -30.09 -0.13
C TYR A 341 -21.07 -29.13 0.55
N ALA A 342 -21.75 -29.59 1.62
CA ALA A 342 -22.63 -28.73 2.41
C ALA A 342 -21.86 -27.63 3.14
N TYR A 343 -20.69 -27.96 3.71
CA TYR A 343 -19.78 -26.98 4.30
C TYR A 343 -19.35 -25.93 3.27
N THR A 344 -18.90 -26.36 2.09
CA THR A 344 -18.47 -25.45 1.01
C THR A 344 -19.61 -24.53 0.58
N MET A 345 -20.79 -25.08 0.32
CA MET A 345 -21.97 -24.28 -0.05
C MET A 345 -22.27 -23.21 1.00
N PHE A 346 -22.34 -23.59 2.28
CA PHE A 346 -22.67 -22.67 3.36
C PHE A 346 -21.64 -21.54 3.47
N PHE A 347 -20.37 -21.87 3.66
CA PHE A 347 -19.35 -20.85 3.91
C PHE A 347 -19.05 -20.00 2.68
N SER A 348 -19.14 -20.58 1.47
CA SER A 348 -18.97 -19.81 0.24
C SER A 348 -20.12 -18.81 0.04
N THR A 349 -21.38 -19.23 0.23
CA THR A 349 -22.52 -18.31 0.14
C THR A 349 -22.38 -17.14 1.12
N PHE A 350 -22.07 -17.40 2.39
CA PHE A 350 -21.95 -16.33 3.38
C PHE A 350 -20.69 -15.48 3.22
N TYR A 351 -19.60 -16.06 2.70
CA TYR A 351 -18.42 -15.28 2.34
C TYR A 351 -18.75 -14.27 1.24
N HIS A 352 -19.38 -14.70 0.14
CA HIS A 352 -19.71 -13.80 -0.97
C HIS A 352 -20.82 -12.80 -0.61
N ALA A 353 -21.70 -13.13 0.34
CA ALA A 353 -22.64 -12.16 0.90
C ALA A 353 -21.93 -11.09 1.75
N CYS A 354 -20.79 -11.41 2.36
CA CYS A 354 -19.98 -10.50 3.17
C CYS A 354 -18.97 -9.69 2.35
N ASP A 355 -18.45 -10.25 1.24
CA ASP A 355 -17.42 -9.64 0.39
C ASP A 355 -17.95 -8.48 -0.46
N GLN A 356 -19.25 -8.45 -0.75
CA GLN A 356 -19.81 -7.42 -1.62
C GLN A 356 -19.97 -6.07 -0.89
N PRO A 357 -19.39 -4.98 -1.41
CA PRO A 357 -19.45 -3.67 -0.79
C PRO A 357 -20.84 -3.00 -0.94
N GLY A 358 -21.26 -2.22 0.07
CA GLY A 358 -22.44 -1.36 0.01
C GLY A 358 -23.54 -1.75 1.01
N GLU A 359 -24.80 -1.50 0.66
CA GLU A 359 -25.97 -1.84 1.50
C GLU A 359 -26.25 -3.35 1.59
N ALA A 360 -25.69 -4.15 0.70
CA ALA A 360 -25.97 -5.58 0.58
C ALA A 360 -25.00 -6.48 1.39
N VAL A 361 -24.16 -5.89 2.25
CA VAL A 361 -23.19 -6.62 3.08
C VAL A 361 -23.91 -7.43 4.16
N LEU A 362 -23.69 -8.75 4.18
CA LEU A 362 -24.12 -9.62 5.27
C LEU A 362 -22.98 -10.52 5.74
N CYS A 363 -22.39 -10.18 6.89
CA CYS A 363 -21.33 -10.96 7.51
C CYS A 363 -21.83 -11.66 8.79
N ILE A 364 -21.91 -13.00 8.76
CA ILE A 364 -22.26 -13.80 9.96
C ILE A 364 -21.06 -14.03 10.90
N LEU A 365 -19.85 -13.87 10.35
CA LEU A 365 -18.56 -14.09 10.99
C LEU A 365 -17.57 -13.04 10.45
N ASN A 366 -16.39 -12.94 11.06
CA ASN A 366 -15.32 -12.07 10.56
C ASN A 366 -14.97 -12.41 9.10
N TYR A 367 -14.76 -11.39 8.27
CA TYR A 367 -14.45 -11.52 6.85
C TYR A 367 -13.31 -12.51 6.58
N ASP A 368 -12.20 -12.39 7.32
CA ASP A 368 -11.04 -13.27 7.20
C ASP A 368 -11.37 -14.74 7.48
N THR A 369 -12.29 -14.98 8.42
CA THR A 369 -12.74 -16.34 8.76
C THR A 369 -13.62 -16.91 7.67
N LEU A 370 -14.58 -16.13 7.16
CA LEU A 370 -15.44 -16.56 6.05
C LEU A 370 -14.63 -16.87 4.79
N GLN A 371 -13.69 -15.99 4.44
CA GLN A 371 -12.78 -16.17 3.31
C GLN A 371 -11.95 -17.44 3.45
N TYR A 372 -11.37 -17.67 4.64
CA TYR A 372 -10.61 -18.87 4.91
C TYR A 372 -11.46 -20.13 4.75
N CYS A 373 -12.68 -20.14 5.27
CA CYS A 373 -13.59 -21.27 5.17
C CYS A 373 -14.05 -21.54 3.73
N ASP A 374 -14.30 -20.50 2.92
CA ASP A 374 -14.65 -20.64 1.50
C ASP A 374 -13.53 -21.34 0.70
N PHE A 375 -12.30 -20.84 0.81
CA PHE A 375 -11.16 -21.45 0.14
C PHE A 375 -10.90 -22.88 0.63
N LEU A 376 -10.88 -23.10 1.95
CA LEU A 376 -10.70 -24.43 2.52
C LEU A 376 -11.77 -25.41 2.01
N GLY A 377 -13.04 -25.00 2.07
CA GLY A 377 -14.16 -25.82 1.61
C GLY A 377 -14.04 -26.16 0.13
N SER A 378 -13.72 -25.19 -0.71
CA SER A 378 -13.56 -25.40 -2.16
C SER A 378 -12.41 -26.38 -2.49
N GLY A 379 -11.25 -26.21 -1.85
CA GLY A 379 -10.10 -27.09 -2.04
C GLY A 379 -10.36 -28.53 -1.57
N VAL A 380 -10.93 -28.66 -0.38
CA VAL A 380 -11.27 -29.97 0.19
C VAL A 380 -12.36 -30.66 -0.63
N SER A 381 -13.31 -29.91 -1.20
CA SER A 381 -14.31 -30.43 -2.14
C SER A 381 -13.69 -31.05 -3.40
N ILE A 382 -12.72 -30.38 -4.03
CA ILE A 382 -11.98 -30.94 -5.17
C ILE A 382 -11.22 -32.20 -4.76
N TRP A 383 -10.48 -32.10 -3.65
CA TRP A 383 -9.66 -33.19 -3.11
C TRP A 383 -10.49 -34.44 -2.80
N VAL A 384 -11.60 -34.32 -2.05
CA VAL A 384 -12.43 -35.48 -1.71
C VAL A 384 -13.08 -36.11 -2.93
N THR A 385 -13.47 -35.30 -3.91
CA THR A 385 -14.05 -35.79 -5.18
C THR A 385 -13.04 -36.68 -5.92
N ILE A 386 -11.79 -36.22 -6.05
CA ILE A 386 -10.71 -36.97 -6.71
C ILE A 386 -10.37 -38.25 -5.93
N LEU A 387 -10.24 -38.17 -4.60
CA LEU A 387 -10.00 -39.36 -3.78
C LEU A 387 -11.13 -40.39 -3.87
N CYS A 388 -12.39 -39.93 -3.97
CA CYS A 388 -13.54 -40.79 -4.16
C CYS A 388 -13.48 -41.52 -5.53
N MET A 389 -13.04 -40.83 -6.58
CA MET A 389 -12.80 -41.42 -7.90
C MET A 389 -11.63 -42.43 -7.92
N ALA A 390 -10.61 -42.23 -7.08
CA ALA A 390 -9.47 -43.15 -6.97
C ALA A 390 -9.85 -44.54 -6.40
N ARG A 391 -11.01 -44.65 -5.73
CA ARG A 391 -11.55 -45.90 -5.16
C ARG A 391 -10.53 -46.65 -4.29
N LEU A 392 -9.83 -45.93 -3.43
CA LEU A 392 -8.84 -46.48 -2.50
C LEU A 392 -9.46 -47.42 -1.46
N LYS A 393 -8.62 -48.23 -0.78
CA LYS A 393 -9.04 -48.96 0.43
C LYS A 393 -9.54 -47.96 1.48
N ALA A 394 -10.57 -48.33 2.24
CA ALA A 394 -11.24 -47.42 3.18
C ALA A 394 -10.26 -46.74 4.15
N ALA A 395 -9.38 -47.50 4.80
CA ALA A 395 -8.37 -46.95 5.72
C ALA A 395 -7.49 -45.89 5.06
N LEU A 396 -6.95 -46.17 3.86
CA LEU A 396 -6.09 -45.24 3.13
C LEU A 396 -6.86 -43.99 2.68
N LYS A 397 -8.12 -44.15 2.25
CA LYS A 397 -9.00 -43.01 1.89
C LYS A 397 -9.16 -42.06 3.07
N TYR A 398 -9.47 -42.56 4.26
CA TYR A 398 -9.67 -41.73 5.45
C TYR A 398 -8.37 -41.06 5.93
N VAL A 399 -7.23 -41.77 5.87
CA VAL A 399 -5.93 -41.19 6.18
C VAL A 399 -5.61 -40.02 5.24
N LEU A 400 -5.78 -40.21 3.92
CA LEU A 400 -5.52 -39.15 2.94
C LEU A 400 -6.51 -37.99 3.04
N LEU A 401 -7.75 -38.26 3.44
CA LEU A 401 -8.74 -37.21 3.71
C LEU A 401 -8.30 -36.32 4.87
N LEU A 402 -7.97 -36.93 6.03
CA LEU A 402 -7.52 -36.19 7.21
C LEU A 402 -6.20 -35.46 6.96
N LEU A 403 -5.22 -36.14 6.36
CA LEU A 403 -3.94 -35.51 6.05
C LEU A 403 -4.10 -34.36 5.04
N GLY A 404 -4.87 -34.57 3.98
CA GLY A 404 -5.13 -33.54 2.97
C GLY A 404 -5.83 -32.31 3.55
N THR A 405 -6.86 -32.51 4.38
CA THR A 405 -7.58 -31.40 5.03
C THR A 405 -6.67 -30.59 5.97
N LEU A 406 -5.81 -31.25 6.76
CA LEU A 406 -4.82 -30.57 7.60
C LEU A 406 -3.79 -29.79 6.76
N VAL A 407 -3.34 -30.35 5.63
CA VAL A 407 -2.42 -29.67 4.71
C VAL A 407 -3.08 -28.44 4.09
N PHE A 408 -4.34 -28.51 3.63
CA PHE A 408 -5.06 -27.33 3.15
C PHE A 408 -5.20 -26.27 4.25
N ALA A 409 -5.56 -26.68 5.46
CA ALA A 409 -5.73 -25.77 6.58
C ALA A 409 -4.45 -24.98 6.89
N MET A 410 -3.30 -25.65 6.87
CA MET A 410 -1.99 -25.04 7.07
C MET A 410 -1.56 -24.17 5.88
N SER A 411 -1.66 -24.68 4.64
CA SER A 411 -1.24 -23.96 3.42
C SER A 411 -2.01 -22.64 3.22
N LEU A 412 -3.31 -22.63 3.53
CA LEU A 412 -4.13 -21.41 3.45
C LEU A 412 -3.81 -20.40 4.56
N GLN A 413 -3.23 -20.83 5.69
CA GLN A 413 -2.72 -19.89 6.69
C GLN A 413 -1.41 -19.21 6.25
N LEU A 414 -0.53 -19.93 5.55
CA LEU A 414 0.72 -19.37 5.04
C LEU A 414 0.48 -18.29 3.99
N ASP A 415 -0.30 -18.62 2.96
CA ASP A 415 -0.72 -17.65 1.94
C ASP A 415 -2.02 -18.10 1.28
N ARG A 416 -3.14 -17.50 1.69
CA ARG A 416 -4.45 -17.79 1.12
C ARG A 416 -4.62 -17.31 -0.32
N ARG A 417 -3.78 -16.38 -0.80
CA ARG A 417 -3.86 -15.82 -2.16
C ARG A 417 -2.96 -16.56 -3.16
N GLY A 418 -2.02 -17.36 -2.67
CA GLY A 418 -1.17 -18.21 -3.49
C GLY A 418 -1.99 -19.29 -4.19
N ALA A 419 -2.24 -19.16 -5.49
CA ALA A 419 -2.97 -20.15 -6.28
C ALA A 419 -2.37 -21.57 -6.15
N TRP A 420 -1.05 -21.67 -6.01
CA TRP A 420 -0.33 -22.93 -5.79
C TRP A 420 -0.70 -23.65 -4.49
N ASN A 421 -1.10 -22.91 -3.45
CA ASN A 421 -1.51 -23.49 -2.17
C ASN A 421 -2.85 -24.22 -2.28
N MET A 422 -3.66 -23.87 -3.28
CA MET A 422 -4.89 -24.57 -3.64
C MET A 422 -4.63 -25.68 -4.67
N MET A 423 -3.89 -25.36 -5.74
CA MET A 423 -3.67 -26.27 -6.87
C MET A 423 -2.74 -27.45 -6.53
N GLY A 424 -1.72 -27.24 -5.71
CA GLY A 424 -0.70 -28.24 -5.39
C GLY A 424 -1.28 -29.53 -4.79
N PRO A 425 -2.05 -29.47 -3.69
CA PRO A 425 -2.71 -30.65 -3.15
C PRO A 425 -3.68 -31.29 -4.16
N CYS A 426 -4.49 -30.50 -4.88
CA CYS A 426 -5.40 -31.05 -5.89
C CYS A 426 -4.66 -31.83 -6.99
N LEU A 427 -3.51 -31.33 -7.46
CA LEU A 427 -2.65 -32.02 -8.42
C LEU A 427 -2.09 -33.33 -7.85
N PHE A 428 -1.67 -33.32 -6.57
CA PHE A 428 -1.20 -34.53 -5.90
C PHE A 428 -2.30 -35.60 -5.79
N ALA A 429 -3.54 -35.22 -5.44
CA ALA A 429 -4.68 -36.14 -5.46
C ALA A 429 -4.94 -36.70 -6.87
N PHE A 430 -4.82 -35.86 -7.91
CA PHE A 430 -4.98 -36.29 -9.29
C PHE A 430 -3.93 -37.33 -9.68
N VAL A 431 -2.66 -37.12 -9.32
CA VAL A 431 -1.58 -38.09 -9.53
C VAL A 431 -1.91 -39.43 -8.84
N ILE A 432 -2.34 -39.40 -7.58
CA ILE A 432 -2.75 -40.63 -6.85
C ILE A 432 -3.85 -41.37 -7.63
N MET A 433 -4.88 -40.64 -8.09
CA MET A 433 -5.98 -41.23 -8.85
C MET A 433 -5.48 -41.89 -10.14
N VAL A 434 -4.67 -41.19 -10.94
CA VAL A 434 -4.11 -41.70 -12.19
C VAL A 434 -3.25 -42.94 -11.94
N THR A 435 -2.35 -42.91 -10.96
CA THR A 435 -1.50 -44.06 -10.61
C THR A 435 -2.34 -45.27 -10.20
N MET A 436 -3.39 -45.07 -9.41
CA MET A 436 -4.27 -46.16 -8.98
C MET A 436 -5.09 -46.74 -10.13
N TRP A 437 -5.54 -45.89 -11.06
CA TRP A 437 -6.22 -46.34 -12.26
C TRP A 437 -5.27 -47.16 -13.13
N VAL A 438 -4.07 -46.64 -13.45
CA VAL A 438 -3.03 -47.35 -14.23
C VAL A 438 -2.67 -48.69 -13.59
N TYR A 439 -2.42 -48.72 -12.29
CA TYR A 439 -2.13 -49.95 -11.55
C TYR A 439 -3.24 -51.00 -11.71
N ARG A 440 -4.51 -50.59 -11.57
CA ARG A 440 -5.66 -51.50 -11.74
C ARG A 440 -5.85 -51.94 -13.19
N CYS A 441 -5.64 -51.05 -14.16
CA CYS A 441 -5.69 -51.37 -15.58
C CYS A 441 -4.68 -52.47 -15.93
N GLY A 442 -3.44 -52.32 -15.44
CA GLY A 442 -2.38 -53.31 -15.65
C GLY A 442 -2.69 -54.65 -14.97
N HIS A 443 -3.16 -54.63 -13.71
CA HIS A 443 -3.42 -55.86 -12.96
C HIS A 443 -4.66 -56.63 -13.45
N ARG A 444 -5.73 -55.93 -13.87
CA ARG A 444 -6.99 -56.56 -14.34
C ARG A 444 -7.10 -56.71 -15.85
N ARG A 445 -6.08 -56.29 -16.62
CA ARG A 445 -6.05 -56.25 -18.10
C ARG A 445 -7.22 -55.52 -18.78
N HIS A 446 -8.04 -54.81 -18.02
CA HIS A 446 -9.15 -53.98 -18.52
C HIS A 446 -9.13 -52.62 -17.81
N CYS A 447 -9.19 -51.55 -18.61
CA CYS A 447 -9.17 -50.20 -18.08
C CYS A 447 -10.49 -49.83 -17.39
N TYR A 448 -10.38 -49.18 -16.23
CA TYR A 448 -11.54 -48.70 -15.47
C TYR A 448 -11.92 -47.26 -15.91
N PRO A 449 -13.22 -46.92 -16.02
CA PRO A 449 -14.41 -47.77 -16.03
C PRO A 449 -14.67 -48.47 -17.38
N THR A 450 -15.25 -49.66 -17.32
CA THR A 450 -15.42 -50.57 -18.47
C THR A 450 -16.59 -50.23 -19.41
N SER A 451 -17.51 -49.34 -19.00
CA SER A 451 -18.68 -48.97 -19.81
C SER A 451 -18.45 -47.65 -20.54
N TRP A 452 -18.54 -47.67 -21.87
CA TRP A 452 -18.47 -46.48 -22.74
C TRP A 452 -19.56 -45.45 -22.40
N GLN A 453 -20.76 -45.90 -22.01
CA GLN A 453 -21.85 -45.00 -21.58
C GLN A 453 -21.42 -44.15 -20.37
N ARG A 454 -20.63 -44.71 -19.45
CA ARG A 454 -20.15 -43.96 -18.29
C ARG A 454 -19.11 -42.91 -18.67
N TRP A 455 -18.28 -43.20 -19.68
CA TRP A 455 -17.35 -42.22 -20.22
C TRP A 455 -18.09 -41.04 -20.86
N VAL A 456 -19.05 -41.32 -21.74
CA VAL A 456 -19.76 -40.28 -22.51
C VAL A 456 -20.71 -39.44 -21.65
N PHE A 457 -21.49 -40.07 -20.76
CA PHE A 457 -22.54 -39.35 -20.03
C PHE A 457 -22.11 -38.79 -18.67
N TYR A 458 -20.96 -39.21 -18.12
CA TYR A 458 -20.53 -38.80 -16.78
C TYR A 458 -19.09 -38.27 -16.75
N LEU A 459 -18.10 -39.08 -17.13
CA LEU A 459 -16.70 -38.68 -16.97
C LEU A 459 -16.30 -37.54 -17.92
N LEU A 460 -16.61 -37.64 -19.22
CA LEU A 460 -16.25 -36.59 -20.19
C LEU A 460 -16.92 -35.24 -19.88
N PRO A 461 -18.24 -35.18 -19.59
CA PRO A 461 -18.87 -33.93 -19.14
C PRO A 461 -18.22 -33.37 -17.87
N GLY A 462 -17.99 -34.22 -16.84
CA GLY A 462 -17.39 -33.79 -15.59
C GLY A 462 -15.96 -33.26 -15.74
N ILE A 463 -15.12 -33.95 -16.51
CA ILE A 463 -13.74 -33.53 -16.81
C ILE A 463 -13.74 -32.23 -17.63
N SER A 464 -14.63 -32.11 -18.62
CA SER A 464 -14.76 -30.90 -19.43
C SER A 464 -15.14 -29.69 -18.56
N MET A 465 -16.12 -29.84 -17.67
CA MET A 465 -16.51 -28.79 -16.72
C MET A 465 -15.35 -28.40 -15.79
N ALA A 466 -14.61 -29.37 -15.26
CA ALA A 466 -13.46 -29.11 -14.39
C ALA A 466 -12.32 -28.38 -15.15
N ALA A 467 -12.01 -28.80 -16.38
CA ALA A 467 -11.00 -28.16 -17.22
C ALA A 467 -11.38 -26.71 -17.56
N LEU A 468 -12.66 -26.47 -17.90
CA LEU A 468 -13.16 -25.13 -18.15
C LEU A 468 -13.11 -24.26 -16.90
N ALA A 469 -13.46 -24.80 -15.72
CA ALA A 469 -13.37 -24.08 -14.45
C ALA A 469 -11.93 -23.63 -14.16
N ILE A 470 -10.95 -24.52 -14.31
CA ILE A 470 -9.52 -24.20 -14.14
C ILE A 470 -9.09 -23.14 -15.15
N THR A 471 -9.54 -23.23 -16.40
CA THR A 471 -9.19 -22.27 -17.46
C THR A 471 -9.72 -20.87 -17.13
N ILE A 472 -10.98 -20.77 -16.71
CA ILE A 472 -11.60 -19.49 -16.29
C ILE A 472 -10.83 -18.90 -15.11
N TYR A 473 -10.54 -19.71 -14.09
CA TYR A 473 -9.84 -19.28 -12.88
C TYR A 473 -8.42 -18.77 -13.14
N THR A 474 -7.69 -19.42 -14.06
CA THR A 474 -6.26 -19.12 -14.30
C THR A 474 -6.03 -18.04 -15.35
N SER A 475 -6.93 -17.90 -16.35
CA SER A 475 -6.65 -17.03 -17.51
C SER A 475 -7.71 -15.98 -17.82
N MET A 476 -8.95 -16.09 -17.32
CA MET A 476 -10.05 -15.19 -17.71
C MET A 476 -10.51 -14.24 -16.59
N MET A 477 -10.17 -14.55 -15.34
CA MET A 477 -10.65 -13.83 -14.17
C MET A 477 -9.89 -12.50 -13.99
N THR A 478 -10.61 -11.38 -14.04
CA THR A 478 -10.11 -10.02 -13.77
C THR A 478 -10.92 -9.37 -12.65
N SER A 479 -10.45 -8.23 -12.14
CA SER A 479 -11.17 -7.47 -11.10
C SER A 479 -12.55 -6.99 -11.57
N ASP A 480 -12.70 -6.67 -12.85
CA ASP A 480 -13.94 -6.09 -13.39
C ASP A 480 -15.01 -7.15 -13.70
N ASN A 481 -14.59 -8.35 -14.14
CA ASN A 481 -15.50 -9.44 -14.49
C ASN A 481 -15.63 -10.51 -13.39
N TYR A 482 -15.04 -10.24 -12.21
CA TYR A 482 -14.93 -11.18 -11.09
C TYR A 482 -16.25 -11.88 -10.77
N TYR A 483 -17.32 -11.11 -10.55
CA TYR A 483 -18.59 -11.67 -10.09
C TYR A 483 -19.28 -12.54 -11.15
N TYR A 484 -19.00 -12.36 -12.45
CA TYR A 484 -19.47 -13.27 -13.50
C TYR A 484 -18.61 -14.52 -13.58
N THR A 485 -17.30 -14.35 -13.74
CA THR A 485 -16.36 -15.47 -13.97
C THR A 485 -16.29 -16.39 -12.76
N HIS A 486 -16.30 -15.82 -11.56
CA HIS A 486 -16.31 -16.59 -10.33
C HIS A 486 -17.64 -17.32 -10.14
N SER A 487 -18.79 -16.69 -10.38
CA SER A 487 -20.09 -17.39 -10.32
C SER A 487 -20.16 -18.57 -11.29
N ILE A 488 -19.62 -18.44 -12.50
CA ILE A 488 -19.53 -19.55 -13.47
C ILE A 488 -18.60 -20.66 -12.93
N TRP A 489 -17.47 -20.29 -12.32
CA TRP A 489 -16.57 -21.26 -11.69
C TRP A 489 -17.29 -22.09 -10.61
N HIS A 490 -18.15 -21.48 -9.79
CA HIS A 490 -18.93 -22.19 -8.76
C HIS A 490 -19.84 -23.24 -9.39
N MET A 491 -20.57 -22.86 -10.43
CA MET A 491 -21.48 -23.76 -11.15
C MET A 491 -20.73 -24.91 -11.82
N LEU A 492 -19.59 -24.62 -12.47
CA LEU A 492 -18.76 -25.63 -13.13
C LEU A 492 -18.13 -26.59 -12.13
N LEU A 493 -17.64 -26.09 -11.00
CA LEU A 493 -17.06 -26.92 -9.95
C LEU A 493 -18.10 -27.86 -9.35
N ALA A 494 -19.24 -27.32 -8.90
CA ALA A 494 -20.32 -28.12 -8.32
C ALA A 494 -20.89 -29.14 -9.32
N GLY A 495 -21.10 -28.73 -10.57
CA GLY A 495 -21.56 -29.63 -11.63
C GLY A 495 -20.54 -30.72 -11.96
N SER A 496 -19.25 -30.39 -12.02
CA SER A 496 -18.19 -31.38 -12.22
C SER A 496 -18.19 -32.43 -11.11
N ALA A 497 -18.34 -32.02 -9.85
CA ALA A 497 -18.44 -32.94 -8.73
C ALA A 497 -19.64 -33.90 -8.87
N ALA A 498 -20.82 -33.39 -9.25
CA ALA A 498 -22.01 -34.21 -9.45
C ALA A 498 -21.81 -35.30 -10.54
N PHE A 499 -21.16 -34.96 -11.66
CA PHE A 499 -20.89 -35.92 -12.73
C PHE A 499 -19.77 -36.92 -12.40
N LEU A 500 -18.73 -36.47 -11.68
CA LEU A 500 -17.54 -37.27 -11.39
C LEU A 500 -17.71 -38.27 -10.24
N LEU A 501 -18.68 -38.04 -9.35
CA LEU A 501 -18.94 -38.96 -8.24
C LEU A 501 -19.21 -40.39 -8.75
N PRO A 502 -18.58 -41.42 -8.15
CA PRO A 502 -18.82 -42.80 -8.55
C PRO A 502 -20.22 -43.28 -8.15
N PRO A 503 -20.80 -44.25 -8.89
CA PRO A 503 -22.04 -44.88 -8.49
C PRO A 503 -21.83 -45.71 -7.22
N ARG A 504 -22.92 -45.90 -6.48
CA ARG A 504 -22.97 -46.71 -5.26
C ARG A 504 -22.51 -48.14 -5.54
N ASP A 505 -21.82 -48.75 -4.57
CA ASP A 505 -21.49 -50.16 -4.63
C ASP A 505 -22.77 -51.01 -4.48
N LYS A 506 -22.95 -51.99 -5.36
CA LYS A 506 -24.20 -52.76 -5.57
C LYS A 506 -24.71 -53.55 -4.34
N HIS A 507 -23.98 -53.57 -3.22
CA HIS A 507 -24.25 -54.42 -2.06
C HIS A 507 -24.99 -53.74 -0.90
N VAL A 508 -25.60 -52.57 -1.09
CA VAL A 508 -26.29 -51.88 0.01
C VAL A 508 -27.62 -51.29 -0.50
N GLU A 509 -28.73 -51.61 0.16
CA GLU A 509 -30.08 -51.14 -0.20
C GLU A 509 -30.29 -49.64 0.04
N PRO A 510 -31.19 -48.96 -0.73
CA PRO A 510 -31.33 -47.50 -0.75
C PRO A 510 -31.56 -46.85 0.62
N TRP A 511 -32.20 -47.56 1.57
CA TRP A 511 -32.59 -47.06 2.90
C TRP A 511 -31.78 -47.65 4.08
N ALA A 512 -30.79 -48.51 3.83
CA ALA A 512 -30.00 -49.13 4.89
C ALA A 512 -29.03 -48.17 5.61
N CYS A 513 -28.91 -46.92 5.16
CA CYS A 513 -28.12 -45.90 5.87
C CYS A 513 -28.80 -45.49 7.19
N SER A 514 -30.14 -45.45 7.22
CA SER A 514 -30.93 -45.18 8.43
C SER A 514 -30.73 -46.28 9.50
N GLN A 515 -30.66 -47.55 9.08
CA GLN A 515 -30.46 -48.69 9.98
C GLN A 515 -29.06 -48.75 10.61
N LYS A 516 -28.05 -48.05 10.05
CA LYS A 516 -26.70 -47.97 10.63
C LYS A 516 -26.54 -46.90 11.70
N PHE A 517 -27.50 -45.98 11.86
CA PHE A 517 -27.49 -44.97 12.92
C PHE A 517 -28.15 -45.45 14.22
N THR A 518 -28.91 -46.54 14.19
CA THR A 518 -29.28 -47.27 15.41
C THR A 518 -28.07 -48.05 15.90
N CYS A 519 -27.38 -47.47 16.88
CA CYS A 519 -26.29 -48.09 17.62
C CYS A 519 -26.83 -49.32 18.38
N HIS A 520 -26.92 -50.46 17.71
CA HIS A 520 -26.99 -51.76 18.38
C HIS A 520 -25.57 -52.31 18.39
N TYR A 521 -24.96 -52.28 19.58
CA TYR A 521 -23.71 -52.95 19.89
C TYR A 521 -23.85 -54.43 19.52
N GLN A 522 -23.40 -54.82 18.34
CA GLN A 522 -23.15 -56.23 18.04
C GLN A 522 -21.75 -56.38 17.43
N ILE A 523 -20.87 -56.78 18.34
CA ILE A 523 -19.51 -57.28 18.22
C ILE A 523 -19.22 -57.94 16.87
N CYS A 524 -18.13 -57.45 16.24
CA CYS A 524 -17.25 -58.10 15.27
C CYS A 524 -17.83 -59.26 14.44
N LYS A 525 -18.29 -58.97 13.22
CA LYS A 525 -18.28 -59.97 12.15
C LYS A 525 -16.85 -60.04 11.59
N ASN A 526 -16.11 -61.02 12.07
CA ASN A 526 -14.73 -61.34 11.69
C ASN A 526 -14.65 -61.51 10.16
N HIS A 527 -13.96 -60.60 9.47
CA HIS A 527 -13.62 -60.76 8.06
C HIS A 527 -12.46 -61.75 8.00
N ARG A 528 -12.78 -63.05 8.12
CA ARG A 528 -11.80 -64.12 8.00
C ARG A 528 -11.19 -64.05 6.60
N GLU A 529 -9.90 -63.76 6.56
CA GLU A 529 -9.05 -63.90 5.39
C GLU A 529 -9.19 -65.33 4.87
N GLU A 530 -9.59 -65.48 3.61
CA GLU A 530 -9.50 -66.74 2.89
C GLU A 530 -8.02 -67.00 2.57
N LEU A 531 -7.35 -67.58 3.55
CA LEU A 531 -6.14 -68.37 3.36
C LEU A 531 -6.59 -69.70 2.74
N TYR A 532 -6.55 -69.81 1.41
CA TYR A 532 -6.49 -71.10 0.74
C TYR A 532 -5.14 -71.23 0.05
N THR A 533 -4.18 -71.79 0.78
CA THR A 533 -3.12 -72.61 0.21
C THR A 533 -3.63 -74.04 0.13
N VAL A 534 -3.73 -74.62 -1.07
CA VAL A 534 -3.47 -76.06 -1.30
C VAL A 534 -2.95 -76.20 -2.73
N THR A 535 -1.66 -76.58 -2.82
CA THR A 535 -0.90 -77.26 -3.90
C THR A 535 -1.12 -76.87 -5.36
#